data_AF-A0A371P6T2-F1
#
_entry.id   AF-A0A371P6T2-F1
#
_cell.length_a   1.000
_cell.length_b   1.000
_cell.length_c   1.000
_cell.angle_alpha   90.00
_cell.angle_beta   90.00
_cell.angle_gamma   90.00
#
_symmetry.space_group_name_H-M   'P 1'
#
loop_
_entity.id
_entity.type
_entity.pdbx_description
1 polymer ?
#
loop_
_entity_poly.entity_id
_entity_poly.type
_entity_poly.pdbx_seq_one_letter_code
_entity_poly.pdbx_strand_id
1 'polypeptide(L)'
;MGKQSSNRRRTLRFYWSLKDRDFIVKACMQLWPEKVREVIRRAKLAADGTFVFTSRWDMEQCLEPVAFEGDIDWNYVRAGDAEWTYMLNRMSYMRDLGQAYWLTGEESYAEAYIQLLRDWCAHNSISLKDMEDSESRGYNVNARWRRIDASIRMGNWFKGYACVVFSKAWREERTELEELLKAQAERHGEFLHLAYTAFDVQSNWGFISANGLYQIGMMYPELKVSGQWKETALKRMEEMVAAQILGDGFHGEQSPQYHHEVLHHLFETLWLGELNGELVSKRLTDTLHAMLDASVAIAKPNRRQPMLSDSDDVDVRDKWCQGALLLGRQDLKTLSYPYPDYESLWYFGAKGAADYAELTGELPAYTSTWLHPSGLMMMRSGWGEHDDYMLMDGGHLALSGHGHDDLLHVELHARGKDFLVDTGRFTYKEGAERQYFKPSLQHNTLSVDGLPATEYIDT
;
A
#
# COMPACT_ATOMS: atom_id res chain seq x y z
N MET A 1 -24.33 -45.17 8.18
CA MET A 1 -23.92 -44.68 6.85
C MET A 1 -23.13 -43.39 7.04
N GLY A 2 -21.80 -43.51 7.09
CA GLY A 2 -20.90 -42.36 7.29
C GLY A 2 -20.83 -41.52 6.02
N LYS A 3 -21.09 -40.22 6.14
CA LYS A 3 -20.74 -39.25 5.11
C LYS A 3 -19.24 -38.99 5.18
N GLN A 4 -18.48 -39.57 4.26
CA GLN A 4 -17.15 -39.08 3.91
C GLN A 4 -17.32 -37.64 3.40
N SER A 5 -16.96 -36.64 4.21
CA SER A 5 -16.73 -35.30 3.69
C SER A 5 -15.45 -35.36 2.86
N SER A 6 -15.57 -35.22 1.54
CA SER A 6 -14.43 -35.08 0.65
C SER A 6 -13.66 -33.82 1.04
N ASN A 7 -12.56 -33.99 1.79
CA ASN A 7 -11.64 -32.92 2.12
C ASN A 7 -10.82 -32.60 0.86
N ARG A 8 -11.44 -31.93 -0.13
CA ARG A 8 -10.69 -31.29 -1.21
C ARG A 8 -9.87 -30.20 -0.52
N ARG A 9 -8.55 -30.40 -0.40
CA ARG A 9 -7.62 -29.31 -0.02
C ARG A 9 -7.95 -28.11 -0.91
N ARG A 10 -8.53 -27.07 -0.32
CA ARG A 10 -8.76 -25.81 -1.01
C ARG A 10 -7.38 -25.29 -1.40
N THR A 11 -7.15 -25.07 -2.70
CA THR A 11 -5.92 -24.42 -3.16
C THR A 11 -5.99 -22.98 -2.65
N LEU A 12 -5.11 -22.63 -1.72
CA LEU A 12 -4.98 -21.25 -1.24
C LEU A 12 -4.60 -20.36 -2.41
N ARG A 13 -5.18 -19.15 -2.43
CA ARG A 13 -4.94 -18.17 -3.49
C ARG A 13 -4.42 -16.88 -2.86
N PHE A 14 -3.24 -16.44 -3.29
CA PHE A 14 -2.73 -15.12 -2.96
C PHE A 14 -2.96 -14.16 -4.13
N TYR A 15 -4.15 -13.56 -4.15
CA TYR A 15 -4.61 -12.59 -5.17
C TYR A 15 -4.64 -13.11 -6.60
N TRP A 16 -3.49 -13.35 -7.21
CA TRP A 16 -3.34 -13.68 -8.62
C TRP A 16 -3.63 -15.16 -8.87
N SER A 17 -4.20 -15.46 -10.03
CA SER A 17 -4.62 -16.81 -10.40
C SER A 17 -3.87 -17.24 -11.65
N LEU A 18 -3.18 -18.39 -11.58
CA LEU A 18 -2.47 -18.96 -12.74
C LEU A 18 -3.44 -19.19 -13.92
N LYS A 19 -4.71 -19.49 -13.65
CA LYS A 19 -5.73 -19.69 -14.69
C LYS A 19 -6.01 -18.41 -15.47
N ASP A 20 -5.76 -17.26 -14.87
CA ASP A 20 -5.98 -15.94 -15.46
C ASP A 20 -4.72 -15.38 -16.13
N ARG A 21 -3.56 -16.07 -16.07
CA ARG A 21 -2.28 -15.57 -16.58
C ARG A 21 -2.38 -15.04 -18.01
N ASP A 22 -2.87 -15.84 -18.95
CA ASP A 22 -2.92 -15.47 -20.36
C ASP A 22 -3.82 -14.25 -20.60
N PHE A 23 -4.92 -14.16 -19.85
CA PHE A 23 -5.79 -12.99 -19.88
C PHE A 23 -5.07 -11.76 -19.32
N ILE A 24 -4.49 -11.85 -18.13
CA ILE A 24 -3.81 -10.74 -17.45
C ILE A 24 -2.69 -10.19 -18.34
N VAL A 25 -1.81 -11.06 -18.86
CA VAL A 25 -0.70 -10.66 -19.73
C VAL A 25 -1.22 -9.93 -20.97
N LYS A 26 -2.20 -10.52 -21.66
CA LYS A 26 -2.80 -9.91 -22.86
C LYS A 26 -3.45 -8.56 -22.53
N ALA A 27 -4.26 -8.49 -21.49
CA ALA A 27 -4.97 -7.27 -21.09
C ALA A 27 -4.00 -6.16 -20.68
N CYS A 28 -3.00 -6.46 -19.85
CA CYS A 28 -1.98 -5.49 -19.44
C CYS A 28 -1.18 -4.96 -20.64
N MET A 29 -0.75 -5.84 -21.56
CA MET A 29 -0.02 -5.44 -22.77
C MET A 29 -0.86 -4.54 -23.69
N GLN A 30 -2.16 -4.79 -23.79
CA GLN A 30 -3.06 -4.04 -24.68
C GLN A 30 -3.53 -2.71 -24.07
N LEU A 31 -3.88 -2.72 -22.79
CA LEU A 31 -4.53 -1.59 -22.12
C LEU A 31 -3.54 -0.66 -21.41
N TRP A 32 -2.38 -1.21 -20.99
CA TRP A 32 -1.40 -0.50 -20.14
C TRP A 32 0.06 -0.74 -20.60
N PRO A 33 0.39 -0.55 -21.90
CA PRO A 33 1.72 -0.86 -22.43
C PRO A 33 2.85 -0.04 -21.79
N GLU A 34 2.59 1.22 -21.41
CA GLU A 34 3.57 2.03 -20.68
C GLU A 34 3.89 1.43 -19.31
N LYS A 35 2.84 1.02 -18.57
CA LYS A 35 3.01 0.46 -17.24
C LYS A 35 3.76 -0.87 -17.29
N VAL A 36 3.47 -1.69 -18.29
CA VAL A 36 4.21 -2.93 -18.54
C VAL A 36 5.70 -2.65 -18.78
N ARG A 37 6.04 -1.65 -19.60
CA ARG A 37 7.45 -1.27 -19.83
C ARG A 37 8.15 -0.81 -18.57
N GLU A 38 7.48 -0.02 -17.73
CA GLU A 38 8.04 0.41 -16.45
C GLU A 38 8.31 -0.77 -15.50
N VAL A 39 7.38 -1.71 -15.38
CA VAL A 39 7.52 -2.91 -14.54
C VAL A 39 8.69 -3.77 -15.04
N ILE A 40 8.75 -4.05 -16.34
CA ILE A 40 9.85 -4.82 -16.95
C ILE A 40 11.19 -4.09 -16.75
N ARG A 41 11.22 -2.75 -16.87
CA ARG A 41 12.43 -1.96 -16.63
C ARG A 41 12.91 -2.10 -15.19
N ARG A 42 12.03 -1.94 -14.19
CA ARG A 42 12.40 -2.09 -12.77
C ARG A 42 12.84 -3.51 -12.44
N ALA A 43 12.14 -4.51 -12.98
CA ALA A 43 12.50 -5.92 -12.83
C ALA A 43 13.88 -6.22 -13.42
N LYS A 44 14.18 -5.70 -14.61
CA LYS A 44 15.50 -5.83 -15.25
C LYS A 44 16.60 -5.19 -14.42
N LEU A 45 16.40 -3.95 -13.97
CA LEU A 45 17.36 -3.28 -13.11
C LEU A 45 17.64 -4.10 -11.85
N ALA A 46 16.59 -4.60 -11.18
CA ALA A 46 16.76 -5.43 -9.98
C ALA A 46 17.50 -6.74 -10.25
N ALA A 47 17.27 -7.38 -11.40
CA ALA A 47 18.02 -8.55 -11.84
C ALA A 47 19.52 -8.25 -12.06
N ASP A 48 19.84 -7.02 -12.47
CA ASP A 48 21.20 -6.54 -12.67
C ASP A 48 21.82 -5.92 -11.39
N GLY A 49 21.23 -6.13 -10.21
CA GLY A 49 21.73 -5.58 -8.93
C GLY A 49 21.56 -4.06 -8.79
N THR A 50 20.63 -3.47 -9.55
CA THR A 50 20.34 -2.04 -9.58
C THR A 50 18.92 -1.75 -9.12
N PHE A 51 18.74 -0.86 -8.15
CA PHE A 51 17.45 -0.60 -7.52
C PHE A 51 16.96 0.82 -7.75
N VAL A 52 15.67 0.95 -8.04
CA VAL A 52 15.00 2.23 -8.29
C VAL A 52 13.53 2.14 -7.84
N PHE A 53 13.01 3.21 -7.24
CA PHE A 53 11.66 3.25 -6.65
C PHE A 53 10.83 4.31 -7.37
N THR A 54 10.15 3.88 -8.44
CA THR A 54 9.38 4.77 -9.34
C THR A 54 7.93 4.33 -9.47
N SER A 55 7.47 3.45 -8.58
CA SER A 55 6.05 3.13 -8.51
C SER A 55 5.30 4.34 -7.94
N ARG A 56 4.10 4.59 -8.47
CA ARG A 56 3.21 5.68 -8.02
C ARG A 56 2.99 5.68 -6.50
N TRP A 57 2.93 4.50 -5.89
CA TRP A 57 2.70 4.29 -4.45
C TRP A 57 3.97 3.92 -3.68
N ASP A 58 5.17 4.12 -4.25
CA ASP A 58 6.39 4.05 -3.45
C ASP A 58 6.37 5.24 -2.47
N MET A 59 6.33 4.97 -1.17
CA MET A 59 6.22 6.03 -0.15
C MET A 59 7.41 7.02 -0.17
N GLU A 60 8.54 6.60 -0.73
CA GLU A 60 9.68 7.47 -1.05
C GLU A 60 10.12 7.18 -2.49
N GLN A 61 9.54 7.92 -3.44
CA GLN A 61 9.92 7.80 -4.84
C GLN A 61 11.34 8.33 -5.06
N CYS A 62 12.17 7.53 -5.72
CA CYS A 62 13.51 7.90 -6.12
C CYS A 62 13.71 7.55 -7.59
N LEU A 63 13.85 8.57 -8.43
CA LEU A 63 14.06 8.42 -9.87
C LEU A 63 15.48 7.97 -10.23
N GLU A 64 16.43 8.20 -9.32
CA GLU A 64 17.83 7.85 -9.52
C GLU A 64 18.11 6.40 -9.10
N PRO A 65 18.55 5.54 -10.04
CA PRO A 65 18.90 4.17 -9.71
C PRO A 65 20.20 4.10 -8.90
N VAL A 66 20.28 3.13 -7.99
CA VAL A 66 21.50 2.78 -7.24
C VAL A 66 21.94 1.37 -7.65
N ALA A 67 23.14 1.24 -8.18
CA ALA A 67 23.73 -0.03 -8.58
C ALA A 67 24.75 -0.51 -7.54
N PHE A 68 24.73 -1.80 -7.23
CA PHE A 68 25.73 -2.46 -6.39
C PHE A 68 26.66 -3.29 -7.26
N GLU A 69 27.95 -2.96 -7.27
CA GLU A 69 28.99 -3.76 -7.93
C GLU A 69 29.41 -4.92 -7.00
N GLY A 70 28.74 -6.08 -7.12
CA GLY A 70 29.00 -7.26 -6.30
C GLY A 70 27.90 -7.50 -5.26
N ASP A 71 28.28 -7.67 -4.00
CA ASP A 71 27.33 -7.95 -2.92
C ASP A 71 26.43 -6.74 -2.66
N ILE A 72 25.14 -6.99 -2.44
CA ILE A 72 24.16 -5.94 -2.15
C ILE A 72 24.34 -5.48 -0.70
N ASP A 73 24.62 -4.19 -0.50
CA ASP A 73 24.58 -3.60 0.84
C ASP A 73 23.13 -3.30 1.24
N TRP A 74 22.51 -4.26 1.91
CA TRP A 74 21.15 -4.16 2.43
C TRP A 74 20.95 -3.07 3.50
N ASN A 75 22.03 -2.46 4.01
CA ASN A 75 21.99 -1.32 4.92
C ASN A 75 22.42 -0.01 4.25
N TYR A 76 22.54 0.03 2.92
CA TYR A 76 22.97 1.22 2.20
C TYR A 76 22.03 2.39 2.46
N VAL A 77 22.59 3.49 2.98
CA VAL A 77 21.88 4.75 3.25
C VAL A 77 22.24 5.76 2.17
N ARG A 78 21.27 6.15 1.35
CA ARG A 78 21.49 7.10 0.25
C ARG A 78 21.47 8.53 0.80
N ALA A 79 22.54 9.29 0.58
CA ALA A 79 22.63 10.72 0.95
C ALA A 79 22.26 11.03 2.43
N GLY A 80 22.54 10.08 3.34
CA GLY A 80 22.21 10.20 4.76
C GLY A 80 20.71 10.14 5.06
N ASP A 81 19.89 9.63 4.13
CA ASP A 81 18.47 9.37 4.30
C ASP A 81 18.20 7.87 4.34
N ALA A 82 17.63 7.40 5.44
CA ALA A 82 17.31 5.99 5.66
C ALA A 82 16.06 5.53 4.91
N GLU A 83 15.21 6.44 4.41
CA GLU A 83 14.00 6.09 3.66
C GLU A 83 14.32 5.26 2.41
N TRP A 84 15.42 5.57 1.73
CA TRP A 84 15.87 4.75 0.61
C TRP A 84 16.22 3.31 1.04
N THR A 85 16.87 3.14 2.19
CA THR A 85 17.19 1.83 2.77
C THR A 85 15.92 1.05 3.11
N TYR A 86 14.90 1.75 3.62
CA TYR A 86 13.61 1.14 3.94
C TYR A 86 12.89 0.68 2.66
N MET A 87 12.88 1.49 1.61
CA MET A 87 12.34 1.12 0.30
C MET A 87 13.06 -0.10 -0.30
N LEU A 88 14.39 -0.18 -0.19
CA LEU A 88 15.16 -1.36 -0.57
C LEU A 88 14.63 -2.61 0.17
N ASN A 89 14.41 -2.51 1.47
CA ASN A 89 13.99 -3.65 2.30
C ASN A 89 12.48 -3.92 2.30
N ARG A 90 11.66 -3.07 1.66
CA ARG A 90 10.26 -3.37 1.29
C ARG A 90 10.17 -4.25 0.05
N MET A 91 11.24 -4.30 -0.76
CA MET A 91 11.45 -5.23 -1.86
C MET A 91 10.32 -5.26 -2.91
N SER A 92 9.77 -4.11 -3.30
CA SER A 92 8.71 -4.02 -4.33
C SER A 92 9.13 -4.60 -5.68
N TYR A 93 10.43 -4.62 -5.97
CA TYR A 93 10.99 -5.27 -7.16
C TYR A 93 10.81 -6.80 -7.18
N MET A 94 10.56 -7.47 -6.04
CA MET A 94 10.23 -8.91 -6.02
C MET A 94 8.88 -9.19 -6.69
N ARG A 95 7.90 -8.31 -6.47
CA ARG A 95 6.62 -8.31 -7.20
C ARG A 95 6.88 -8.08 -8.69
N ASP A 96 7.69 -7.06 -9.02
CA ASP A 96 7.96 -6.68 -10.41
C ASP A 96 8.68 -7.79 -11.19
N LEU A 97 9.62 -8.52 -10.57
CA LEU A 97 10.28 -9.70 -11.15
C LEU A 97 9.28 -10.80 -11.50
N GLY A 98 8.35 -11.12 -10.58
CA GLY A 98 7.29 -12.08 -10.85
C GLY A 98 6.36 -11.63 -11.98
N GLN A 99 5.96 -10.36 -11.99
CA GLN A 99 5.13 -9.81 -13.07
C GLN A 99 5.87 -9.84 -14.41
N ALA A 100 7.14 -9.43 -14.45
CA ALA A 100 7.98 -9.46 -15.65
C ALA A 100 8.16 -10.88 -16.20
N TYR A 101 8.33 -11.89 -15.33
CA TYR A 101 8.34 -13.29 -15.73
C TYR A 101 7.07 -13.70 -16.48
N TRP A 102 5.89 -13.34 -15.96
CA TRP A 102 4.64 -13.65 -16.66
C TRP A 102 4.47 -12.88 -17.96
N LEU A 103 4.79 -11.57 -17.95
CA LEU A 103 4.62 -10.65 -19.08
C LEU A 103 5.54 -10.98 -20.26
N THR A 104 6.75 -11.47 -20.00
CA THR A 104 7.77 -11.74 -21.03
C THR A 104 7.94 -13.22 -21.34
N GLY A 105 7.72 -14.09 -20.34
CA GLY A 105 8.08 -15.50 -20.40
C GLY A 105 9.57 -15.79 -20.21
N GLU A 106 10.40 -14.79 -19.90
CA GLU A 106 11.85 -14.96 -19.71
C GLU A 106 12.18 -15.52 -18.32
N GLU A 107 12.77 -16.72 -18.26
CA GLU A 107 13.13 -17.40 -17.00
C GLU A 107 14.17 -16.63 -16.17
N SER A 108 14.97 -15.75 -16.78
CA SER A 108 15.95 -14.91 -16.09
C SER A 108 15.33 -14.05 -14.96
N TYR A 109 14.07 -13.63 -15.10
CA TYR A 109 13.36 -12.91 -14.03
C TYR A 109 13.02 -13.81 -12.83
N ALA A 110 12.72 -15.09 -13.06
CA ALA A 110 12.50 -16.06 -11.99
C ALA A 110 13.82 -16.44 -11.30
N GLU A 111 14.90 -16.59 -12.07
CA GLU A 111 16.25 -16.80 -11.55
C GLU A 111 16.70 -15.63 -10.66
N ALA A 112 16.47 -14.39 -11.11
CA ALA A 112 16.76 -13.18 -10.34
C ALA A 112 15.93 -13.08 -9.05
N TYR A 113 14.63 -13.44 -9.09
CA TYR A 113 13.80 -13.52 -7.89
C TYR A 113 14.40 -14.50 -6.86
N ILE A 114 14.81 -15.69 -7.31
CA ILE A 114 15.41 -16.73 -6.46
C ILE A 114 16.73 -16.23 -5.87
N GLN A 115 17.58 -15.60 -6.69
CA GLN A 115 18.87 -15.06 -6.25
C GLN A 115 18.69 -13.99 -5.16
N LEU A 116 17.81 -13.01 -5.38
CA LEU A 116 17.54 -11.95 -4.40
C LEU A 116 16.87 -12.47 -3.13
N LEU A 117 15.97 -13.46 -3.24
CA LEU A 117 15.40 -14.13 -2.08
C LEU A 117 16.49 -14.77 -1.21
N ARG A 118 17.37 -15.57 -1.83
CA ARG A 118 18.47 -16.24 -1.12
C ARG A 118 19.44 -15.25 -0.50
N ASP A 119 19.86 -14.27 -1.28
CA ASP A 119 20.82 -13.25 -0.83
C ASP A 119 20.27 -12.46 0.37
N TRP A 120 19.02 -11.99 0.29
CA TRP A 120 18.41 -11.28 1.40
C TRP A 120 18.29 -12.18 2.64
N CYS A 121 17.86 -13.43 2.49
CA CYS A 121 17.71 -14.36 3.61
C CYS A 121 19.04 -14.66 4.31
N ALA A 122 20.12 -14.80 3.54
CA ALA A 122 21.46 -15.11 4.05
C ALA A 122 22.04 -13.97 4.89
N HIS A 123 21.76 -12.72 4.50
CA HIS A 123 22.40 -11.54 5.11
C HIS A 123 21.53 -10.81 6.14
N ASN A 124 20.21 -11.05 6.14
CA ASN A 124 19.26 -10.21 6.86
C ASN A 124 18.35 -10.96 7.84
N SER A 125 18.52 -12.26 8.06
CA SER A 125 17.70 -12.95 9.08
C SER A 125 17.98 -12.43 10.51
N ILE A 126 16.94 -12.31 11.34
CA ILE A 126 17.05 -11.91 12.77
C ILE A 126 16.73 -13.08 13.70
N SER A 127 17.26 -13.08 14.92
CA SER A 127 16.93 -14.02 16.00
C SER A 127 15.76 -13.52 16.87
N LEU A 128 15.13 -14.40 17.66
CA LEU A 128 14.10 -13.98 18.63
C LEU A 128 14.69 -13.00 19.67
N LYS A 129 15.95 -13.23 20.07
CA LYS A 129 16.69 -12.35 20.96
C LYS A 129 16.87 -10.95 20.35
N ASP A 130 17.18 -10.84 19.06
CA ASP A 130 17.30 -9.53 18.40
C ASP A 130 15.97 -8.75 18.45
N MET A 131 14.84 -9.45 18.37
CA MET A 131 13.52 -8.85 18.51
C MET A 131 13.29 -8.38 19.95
N GLU A 132 13.51 -9.24 20.93
CA GLU A 132 13.35 -8.92 22.36
C GLU A 132 14.26 -7.77 22.80
N ASP A 133 15.54 -7.80 22.42
CA ASP A 133 16.52 -6.74 22.72
C ASP A 133 16.14 -5.38 22.08
N SER A 134 15.26 -5.38 21.06
CA SER A 134 14.77 -4.18 20.40
C SER A 134 13.50 -3.58 21.01
N GLU A 135 12.90 -4.19 22.03
CA GLU A 135 11.65 -3.74 22.67
C GLU A 135 11.74 -2.27 23.12
N SER A 136 12.85 -1.89 23.78
CA SER A 136 13.09 -0.52 24.25
C SER A 136 13.16 0.53 23.13
N ARG A 137 13.35 0.11 21.87
CA ARG A 137 13.36 0.94 20.66
C ARG A 137 12.06 0.81 19.88
N GLY A 138 10.97 0.37 20.54
CA GLY A 138 9.70 0.11 19.90
C GLY A 138 9.79 -0.95 18.81
N TYR A 139 10.63 -1.97 19.00
CA TYR A 139 10.90 -3.04 18.03
C TYR A 139 11.45 -2.60 16.67
N ASN A 140 12.12 -1.45 16.61
CA ASN A 140 12.99 -1.11 15.49
C ASN A 140 14.31 -1.87 15.64
N VAL A 141 14.38 -3.11 15.13
CA VAL A 141 15.53 -4.01 15.30
C VAL A 141 16.76 -3.41 14.62
N ASN A 142 16.62 -3.12 13.32
CA ASN A 142 17.60 -2.45 12.46
C ASN A 142 16.90 -1.93 11.19
N ALA A 143 17.64 -1.28 10.29
CA ALA A 143 17.08 -0.66 9.08
C ALA A 143 16.35 -1.63 8.13
N ARG A 144 16.56 -2.95 8.26
CA ARG A 144 15.96 -3.98 7.42
C ARG A 144 14.73 -4.62 8.07
N TRP A 145 14.58 -4.42 9.39
CA TRP A 145 13.55 -5.02 10.24
C TRP A 145 12.85 -3.96 11.10
N ARG A 146 12.04 -3.15 10.42
CA ARG A 146 10.92 -2.42 11.02
C ARG A 146 9.63 -3.15 10.69
N ARG A 147 8.60 -3.04 11.54
CA ARG A 147 7.32 -3.76 11.35
C ARG A 147 6.67 -3.47 10.01
N ILE A 148 6.60 -2.19 9.64
CA ILE A 148 6.03 -1.74 8.36
C ILE A 148 6.75 -2.39 7.18
N ASP A 149 8.09 -2.37 7.17
CA ASP A 149 8.88 -2.91 6.06
C ASP A 149 8.80 -4.44 6.00
N ALA A 150 8.80 -5.11 7.17
CA ALA A 150 8.67 -6.56 7.27
C ALA A 150 7.31 -7.06 6.76
N SER A 151 6.24 -6.31 7.03
CA SER A 151 4.91 -6.59 6.51
C SER A 151 4.86 -6.45 4.99
N ILE A 152 5.26 -5.28 4.46
CA ILE A 152 5.21 -4.97 3.02
C ILE A 152 6.09 -5.94 2.23
N ARG A 153 7.28 -6.28 2.75
CA ARG A 153 8.21 -7.23 2.11
C ARG A 153 7.57 -8.59 1.88
N MET A 154 6.89 -9.15 2.89
CA MET A 154 6.21 -10.44 2.73
C MET A 154 5.09 -10.38 1.69
N GLY A 155 4.32 -9.30 1.66
CA GLY A 155 3.31 -9.08 0.61
C GLY A 155 3.93 -9.04 -0.80
N ASN A 156 5.05 -8.35 -0.98
CA ASN A 156 5.77 -8.28 -2.27
C ASN A 156 6.40 -9.62 -2.67
N TRP A 157 6.96 -10.36 -1.71
CA TRP A 157 7.47 -11.71 -1.94
C TRP A 157 6.35 -12.65 -2.38
N PHE A 158 5.22 -12.69 -1.67
CA PHE A 158 4.12 -13.56 -2.04
C PHE A 158 3.53 -13.23 -3.41
N LYS A 159 3.42 -11.94 -3.77
CA LYS A 159 3.02 -11.51 -5.12
C LYS A 159 3.99 -12.08 -6.17
N GLY A 160 5.30 -11.86 -6.01
CA GLY A 160 6.31 -12.39 -6.93
C GLY A 160 6.33 -13.92 -7.00
N TYR A 161 6.29 -14.59 -5.85
CA TYR A 161 6.20 -16.05 -5.70
C TYR A 161 5.01 -16.64 -6.46
N ALA A 162 3.83 -16.02 -6.37
CA ALA A 162 2.63 -16.48 -7.08
C ALA A 162 2.84 -16.59 -8.61
N CYS A 163 3.78 -15.80 -9.15
CA CYS A 163 4.18 -15.91 -10.54
C CYS A 163 5.27 -16.96 -10.79
N VAL A 164 6.33 -16.95 -9.98
CA VAL A 164 7.56 -17.73 -10.26
C VAL A 164 7.50 -19.17 -9.76
N VAL A 165 6.57 -19.55 -8.88
CA VAL A 165 6.45 -20.92 -8.33
C VAL A 165 6.33 -22.01 -9.40
N PHE A 166 5.84 -21.65 -10.60
CA PHE A 166 5.67 -22.56 -11.73
C PHE A 166 6.79 -22.49 -12.77
N SER A 167 7.77 -21.60 -12.58
CA SER A 167 8.94 -21.46 -13.45
C SER A 167 9.81 -22.71 -13.44
N LYS A 168 10.67 -22.86 -14.45
CA LYS A 168 11.62 -23.96 -14.50
C LYS A 168 12.61 -23.84 -13.33
N ALA A 169 13.18 -22.64 -13.14
CA ALA A 169 14.14 -22.38 -12.08
C ALA A 169 13.60 -22.74 -10.68
N TRP A 170 12.36 -22.33 -10.36
CA TRP A 170 11.76 -22.67 -9.05
C TRP A 170 11.51 -24.17 -8.90
N ARG A 171 11.07 -24.86 -9.95
CA ARG A 171 10.73 -26.28 -9.89
C ARG A 171 11.96 -27.17 -9.67
N GLU A 172 13.12 -26.78 -10.18
CA GLU A 172 14.37 -27.53 -10.02
C GLU A 172 14.84 -27.55 -8.56
N GLU A 173 14.62 -26.46 -7.81
CA GLU A 173 15.05 -26.31 -6.40
C GLU A 173 13.86 -26.23 -5.42
N ARG A 174 12.69 -26.73 -5.83
CA ARG A 174 11.41 -26.47 -5.14
C ARG A 174 11.45 -26.75 -3.65
N THR A 175 11.93 -27.92 -3.25
CA THR A 175 11.91 -28.33 -1.83
C THR A 175 12.65 -27.32 -0.96
N GLU A 176 13.84 -26.88 -1.40
CA GLU A 176 14.68 -25.96 -0.64
C GLU A 176 14.09 -24.55 -0.59
N LEU A 177 13.54 -24.07 -1.72
CA LEU A 177 12.95 -22.74 -1.81
C LEU A 177 11.64 -22.62 -1.01
N GLU A 178 10.81 -23.66 -1.01
CA GLU A 178 9.56 -23.69 -0.22
C GLU A 178 9.87 -23.74 1.29
N GLU A 179 10.87 -24.51 1.72
CA GLU A 179 11.31 -24.52 3.12
C GLU A 179 11.93 -23.18 3.53
N LEU A 180 12.72 -22.55 2.65
CA LEU A 180 13.28 -21.21 2.90
C LEU A 180 12.17 -20.17 3.06
N LEU A 181 11.22 -20.12 2.13
CA LEU A 181 10.13 -19.15 2.16
C LEU A 181 9.22 -19.36 3.38
N LYS A 182 8.94 -20.62 3.73
CA LYS A 182 8.19 -20.97 4.94
C LYS A 182 8.92 -20.56 6.22
N ALA A 183 10.22 -20.82 6.33
CA ALA A 183 11.02 -20.40 7.49
C ALA A 183 11.05 -18.88 7.64
N GLN A 184 11.13 -18.14 6.53
CA GLN A 184 11.03 -16.69 6.55
C GLN A 184 9.63 -16.20 6.89
N ALA A 185 8.58 -16.83 6.37
CA ALA A 185 7.19 -16.49 6.73
C ALA A 185 6.93 -16.71 8.22
N GLU A 186 7.43 -17.80 8.80
CA GLU A 186 7.36 -18.04 10.24
C GLU A 186 8.09 -16.94 11.01
N ARG A 187 9.32 -16.60 10.61
CA ARG A 187 10.11 -15.54 11.25
C ARG A 187 9.44 -14.16 11.20
N HIS A 188 8.90 -13.79 10.04
CA HIS A 188 8.20 -12.52 9.87
C HIS A 188 6.89 -12.51 10.66
N GLY A 189 6.16 -13.62 10.71
CA GLY A 189 4.95 -13.77 11.50
C GLY A 189 5.21 -13.64 13.00
N GLU A 190 6.26 -14.27 13.51
CA GLU A 190 6.73 -14.13 14.91
C GLU A 190 7.03 -12.66 15.23
N PHE A 191 7.82 -12.00 14.38
CA PHE A 191 8.18 -10.60 14.56
C PHE A 191 6.95 -9.68 14.55
N LEU A 192 6.09 -9.77 13.54
CA LEU A 192 4.89 -8.91 13.42
C LEU A 192 3.87 -9.19 14.53
N HIS A 193 3.84 -10.42 15.05
CA HIS A 193 3.01 -10.75 16.20
C HIS A 193 3.57 -10.12 17.49
N LEU A 194 4.86 -10.30 17.76
CA LEU A 194 5.55 -9.83 18.97
C LEU A 194 5.65 -8.29 19.02
N ALA A 195 6.00 -7.66 17.91
CA ALA A 195 6.41 -6.26 17.88
C ALA A 195 5.25 -5.25 17.99
N TYR A 196 4.00 -5.70 18.16
CA TYR A 196 2.83 -4.83 18.29
C TYR A 196 2.81 -4.09 19.63
N THR A 197 2.64 -2.77 19.57
CA THR A 197 2.72 -1.84 20.69
C THR A 197 1.51 -0.92 20.74
N ALA A 198 1.39 -0.11 21.80
CA ALA A 198 0.33 0.90 21.91
C ALA A 198 0.37 1.96 20.79
N PHE A 199 1.56 2.28 20.27
CA PHE A 199 1.73 3.21 19.14
C PHE A 199 0.99 2.72 17.89
N ASP A 200 1.00 1.41 17.65
CA ASP A 200 0.38 0.79 16.48
C ASP A 200 -1.15 0.95 16.49
N VAL A 201 -1.78 1.16 17.65
CA VAL A 201 -3.23 1.39 17.75
C VAL A 201 -3.65 2.69 17.07
N GLN A 202 -2.77 3.70 17.02
CA GLN A 202 -3.08 5.03 16.47
C GLN A 202 -2.37 5.34 15.14
N SER A 203 -1.35 4.56 14.77
CA SER A 203 -0.59 4.77 13.55
C SER A 203 -0.97 3.83 12.40
N ASN A 204 -0.84 4.31 11.16
CA ASN A 204 -0.88 3.52 9.93
C ASN A 204 0.04 2.28 9.98
N TRP A 205 1.15 2.37 10.73
CA TRP A 205 2.11 1.27 10.90
C TRP A 205 1.45 0.02 11.46
N GLY A 206 0.55 0.18 12.43
CA GLY A 206 -0.16 -0.94 13.03
C GLY A 206 -1.04 -1.66 12.01
N PHE A 207 -1.74 -0.90 11.18
CA PHE A 207 -2.65 -1.43 10.18
C PHE A 207 -1.91 -2.22 9.11
N ILE A 208 -0.82 -1.65 8.60
CA ILE A 208 0.06 -2.29 7.63
C ILE A 208 0.66 -3.56 8.23
N SER A 209 1.13 -3.51 9.48
CA SER A 209 1.73 -4.66 10.17
C SER A 209 0.75 -5.80 10.41
N ALA A 210 -0.50 -5.47 10.79
CA ALA A 210 -1.56 -6.45 10.95
C ALA A 210 -1.92 -7.12 9.61
N ASN A 211 -1.91 -6.38 8.50
CA ASN A 211 -2.18 -6.94 7.18
C ASN A 211 -1.13 -8.00 6.78
N GLY A 212 0.17 -7.73 6.94
CA GLY A 212 1.20 -8.74 6.69
C GLY A 212 1.07 -9.97 7.58
N LEU A 213 0.73 -9.79 8.86
CA LEU A 213 0.49 -10.92 9.78
C LEU A 213 -0.70 -11.78 9.32
N TYR A 214 -1.78 -11.14 8.85
CA TYR A 214 -2.94 -11.84 8.28
C TYR A 214 -2.57 -12.60 7.00
N GLN A 215 -1.84 -11.96 6.08
CA GLN A 215 -1.37 -12.56 4.84
C GLN A 215 -0.50 -13.80 5.10
N ILE A 216 0.45 -13.73 6.03
CA ILE A 216 1.30 -14.86 6.44
C ILE A 216 0.44 -16.00 7.01
N GLY A 217 -0.45 -15.69 7.96
CA GLY A 217 -1.33 -16.69 8.57
C GLY A 217 -2.30 -17.34 7.58
N MET A 218 -2.67 -16.63 6.51
CA MET A 218 -3.47 -17.18 5.41
C MET A 218 -2.66 -18.13 4.53
N MET A 219 -1.43 -17.76 4.19
CA MET A 219 -0.63 -18.48 3.20
C MET A 219 0.07 -19.72 3.75
N TYR A 220 0.28 -19.80 5.06
CA TYR A 220 0.94 -20.94 5.71
C TYR A 220 0.09 -21.57 6.83
N PRO A 221 -1.10 -22.13 6.52
CA PRO A 221 -1.96 -22.75 7.53
C PRO A 221 -1.34 -23.97 8.22
N GLU A 222 -0.26 -24.54 7.68
CA GLU A 222 0.51 -25.61 8.29
C GLU A 222 1.36 -25.17 9.49
N LEU A 223 1.64 -23.87 9.63
CA LEU A 223 2.28 -23.33 10.83
C LEU A 223 1.29 -23.42 11.99
N LYS A 224 1.72 -23.96 13.14
CA LYS A 224 0.84 -24.18 14.30
C LYS A 224 0.18 -22.88 14.81
N VAL A 225 0.87 -21.75 14.64
CA VAL A 225 0.47 -20.41 15.09
C VAL A 225 -0.32 -19.62 14.04
N SER A 226 -0.45 -20.11 12.80
CA SER A 226 -1.09 -19.40 11.69
C SER A 226 -2.54 -18.97 11.99
N GLY A 227 -3.34 -19.86 12.58
CA GLY A 227 -4.72 -19.57 12.99
C GLY A 227 -4.79 -18.43 14.00
N GLN A 228 -3.92 -18.45 15.01
CA GLN A 228 -3.82 -17.38 16.02
C GLN A 228 -3.37 -16.06 15.39
N TRP A 229 -2.43 -16.09 14.45
CA TRP A 229 -1.97 -14.90 13.74
C TRP A 229 -3.09 -14.25 12.92
N LYS A 230 -3.89 -15.04 12.18
CA LYS A 230 -5.06 -14.52 11.46
C LYS A 230 -6.05 -13.86 12.40
N GLU A 231 -6.44 -14.55 13.47
CA GLU A 231 -7.40 -14.02 14.45
C GLU A 231 -6.88 -12.74 15.13
N THR A 232 -5.61 -12.75 15.53
CA THR A 232 -4.96 -11.59 16.15
C THR A 232 -4.90 -10.40 15.20
N ALA A 233 -4.52 -10.62 13.95
CA ALA A 233 -4.45 -9.57 12.95
C ALA A 233 -5.82 -8.92 12.70
N LEU A 234 -6.87 -9.72 12.52
CA LEU A 234 -8.23 -9.21 12.34
C LEU A 234 -8.72 -8.43 13.57
N LYS A 235 -8.47 -8.95 14.78
CA LYS A 235 -8.82 -8.25 16.03
C LYS A 235 -8.10 -6.90 16.15
N ARG A 236 -6.80 -6.85 15.82
CA ARG A 236 -6.03 -5.59 15.80
C ARG A 236 -6.61 -4.62 14.77
N MET A 237 -6.93 -5.08 13.57
CA MET A 237 -7.57 -4.21 12.56
C MET A 237 -8.91 -3.66 13.05
N GLU A 238 -9.74 -4.47 13.71
CA GLU A 238 -11.00 -3.99 14.28
C GLU A 238 -10.83 -2.94 15.39
N GLU A 239 -9.79 -3.09 16.21
CA GLU A 239 -9.38 -2.08 17.19
C GLU A 239 -8.89 -0.80 16.50
N MET A 240 -8.01 -0.92 15.51
CA MET A 240 -7.44 0.22 14.79
C MET A 240 -8.47 0.95 13.94
N VAL A 241 -9.41 0.28 13.26
CA VAL A 241 -10.50 1.01 12.57
C VAL A 241 -11.37 1.78 13.57
N ALA A 242 -11.50 1.31 14.82
CA ALA A 242 -12.21 2.03 15.87
C ALA A 242 -11.47 3.30 16.32
N ALA A 243 -10.14 3.22 16.37
CA ALA A 243 -9.28 4.26 16.94
C ALA A 243 -8.83 5.29 15.90
N GLN A 244 -8.66 4.87 14.64
CA GLN A 244 -7.99 5.65 13.59
C GLN A 244 -8.92 6.11 12.48
N ILE A 245 -10.07 5.47 12.26
CA ILE A 245 -11.01 5.89 11.20
C ILE A 245 -12.10 6.74 11.83
N LEU A 246 -12.18 7.99 11.38
CA LEU A 246 -13.12 8.97 11.89
C LEU A 246 -14.54 8.66 11.38
N GLY A 247 -15.55 9.29 12.00
CA GLY A 247 -16.96 9.00 11.72
C GLY A 247 -17.42 9.32 10.29
N ASP A 248 -16.64 10.07 9.54
CA ASP A 248 -16.81 10.40 8.12
C ASP A 248 -15.97 9.52 7.17
N GLY A 249 -15.24 8.53 7.72
CA GLY A 249 -14.46 7.57 6.96
C GLY A 249 -13.02 7.99 6.66
N PHE A 250 -12.63 9.23 6.95
CA PHE A 250 -11.23 9.62 6.74
C PHE A 250 -10.32 9.05 7.84
N HIS A 251 -9.04 8.91 7.53
CA HIS A 251 -8.06 8.38 8.49
C HIS A 251 -7.52 9.52 9.37
N GLY A 252 -7.38 9.25 10.67
CA GLY A 252 -7.07 10.26 11.69
C GLY A 252 -5.65 10.80 11.64
N GLU A 253 -4.76 10.24 10.82
CA GLU A 253 -3.47 10.88 10.52
C GLU A 253 -3.62 12.11 9.61
N GLN A 254 -4.84 12.41 9.15
CA GLN A 254 -5.17 13.64 8.39
C GLN A 254 -4.32 13.84 7.13
N SER A 255 -3.67 12.77 6.65
CA SER A 255 -2.90 12.74 5.41
C SER A 255 -3.65 11.89 4.38
N PRO A 256 -4.05 12.49 3.23
CA PRO A 256 -4.56 11.74 2.09
C PRO A 256 -3.69 10.55 1.69
N GLN A 257 -2.36 10.65 1.72
CA GLN A 257 -1.49 9.53 1.39
C GLN A 257 -1.70 8.35 2.35
N TYR A 258 -1.65 8.60 3.66
CA TYR A 258 -1.80 7.55 4.67
C TYR A 258 -3.22 7.00 4.77
N HIS A 259 -4.23 7.82 4.47
CA HIS A 259 -5.59 7.34 4.25
C HIS A 259 -5.63 6.26 3.16
N HIS A 260 -5.01 6.51 2.00
CA HIS A 260 -5.01 5.54 0.90
C HIS A 260 -4.12 4.32 1.16
N GLU A 261 -3.04 4.47 1.94
CA GLU A 261 -2.23 3.32 2.38
C GLU A 261 -3.04 2.39 3.30
N VAL A 262 -3.73 2.91 4.31
CA VAL A 262 -4.59 2.11 5.19
C VAL A 262 -5.76 1.50 4.40
N LEU A 263 -6.37 2.26 3.49
CA LEU A 263 -7.42 1.77 2.59
C LEU A 263 -6.93 0.58 1.77
N HIS A 264 -5.73 0.67 1.18
CA HIS A 264 -5.15 -0.41 0.38
C HIS A 264 -4.96 -1.70 1.19
N HIS A 265 -4.44 -1.60 2.41
CA HIS A 265 -4.22 -2.77 3.27
C HIS A 265 -5.53 -3.36 3.78
N LEU A 266 -6.55 -2.53 4.03
CA LEU A 266 -7.90 -3.01 4.35
C LEU A 266 -8.54 -3.73 3.15
N PHE A 267 -8.44 -3.15 1.95
CA PHE A 267 -8.86 -3.79 0.70
C PHE A 267 -8.20 -5.16 0.52
N GLU A 268 -6.88 -5.23 0.67
CA GLU A 268 -6.12 -6.47 0.51
C GLU A 268 -6.51 -7.55 1.52
N THR A 269 -6.83 -7.17 2.76
CA THR A 269 -7.34 -8.08 3.79
C THR A 269 -8.69 -8.66 3.38
N LEU A 270 -9.64 -7.79 3.00
CA LEU A 270 -11.00 -8.21 2.62
C LEU A 270 -10.98 -9.09 1.37
N TRP A 271 -10.21 -8.70 0.36
CA TRP A 271 -10.13 -9.46 -0.88
C TRP A 271 -9.45 -10.81 -0.69
N LEU A 272 -8.36 -10.88 0.08
CA LEU A 272 -7.71 -12.16 0.39
C LEU A 272 -8.64 -13.08 1.19
N GLY A 273 -9.39 -12.52 2.13
CA GLY A 273 -10.41 -13.23 2.88
C GLY A 273 -11.48 -13.83 1.96
N GLU A 274 -12.04 -13.03 1.05
CA GLU A 274 -13.05 -13.49 0.10
C GLU A 274 -12.54 -14.61 -0.83
N LEU A 275 -11.36 -14.44 -1.41
CA LEU A 275 -10.72 -15.44 -2.27
C LEU A 275 -10.55 -16.80 -1.56
N ASN A 276 -10.22 -16.76 -0.27
CA ASN A 276 -10.00 -17.94 0.55
C ASN A 276 -11.21 -18.32 1.41
N GLY A 277 -12.35 -17.65 1.21
CA GLY A 277 -13.63 -17.88 1.88
C GLY A 277 -13.54 -17.84 3.40
N GLU A 278 -12.69 -16.95 3.90
CA GLU A 278 -12.60 -16.53 5.29
C GLU A 278 -13.58 -15.39 5.51
N LEU A 279 -14.33 -15.46 6.62
CA LEU A 279 -15.28 -14.41 6.98
C LEU A 279 -14.51 -13.26 7.63
N VAL A 280 -14.42 -12.14 6.94
CA VAL A 280 -13.98 -10.88 7.53
C VAL A 280 -15.20 -10.13 8.07
N SER A 281 -15.05 -9.40 9.18
CA SER A 281 -16.19 -8.79 9.85
C SER A 281 -16.85 -7.69 9.02
N LYS A 282 -18.17 -7.57 9.18
CA LYS A 282 -18.96 -6.52 8.53
C LYS A 282 -18.41 -5.12 8.84
N ARG A 283 -17.88 -4.93 10.05
CA ARG A 283 -17.26 -3.66 10.47
C ARG A 283 -16.13 -3.25 9.53
N LEU A 284 -15.22 -4.16 9.20
CA LEU A 284 -14.10 -3.88 8.30
C LEU A 284 -14.60 -3.58 6.87
N THR A 285 -15.62 -4.30 6.39
CA THR A 285 -16.27 -4.01 5.10
C THR A 285 -16.95 -2.63 5.07
N ASP A 286 -17.70 -2.29 6.12
CA ASP A 286 -18.37 -0.99 6.24
C ASP A 286 -17.34 0.15 6.33
N THR A 287 -16.23 -0.08 7.05
CA THR A 287 -15.11 0.87 7.09
C THR A 287 -14.50 1.09 5.71
N LEU A 288 -14.30 0.03 4.91
CA LEU A 288 -13.79 0.21 3.53
C LEU A 288 -14.73 1.07 2.68
N HIS A 289 -16.04 0.88 2.79
CA HIS A 289 -17.01 1.76 2.13
C HIS A 289 -16.84 3.22 2.56
N ALA A 290 -16.78 3.48 3.87
CA ALA A 290 -16.62 4.84 4.39
C ALA A 290 -15.30 5.49 3.95
N MET A 291 -14.21 4.73 3.95
CA MET A 291 -12.91 5.23 3.47
C MET A 291 -12.95 5.57 1.98
N LEU A 292 -13.58 4.74 1.15
CA LEU A 292 -13.78 5.04 -0.28
C LEU A 292 -14.65 6.29 -0.50
N ASP A 293 -15.69 6.48 0.32
CA ASP A 293 -16.52 7.68 0.28
C ASP A 293 -15.69 8.93 0.62
N ALA A 294 -14.84 8.88 1.65
CA ALA A 294 -13.93 9.96 2.01
C ALA A 294 -12.89 10.24 0.91
N SER A 295 -12.28 9.19 0.35
CA SER A 295 -11.35 9.28 -0.79
C SER A 295 -11.96 9.99 -2.00
N VAL A 296 -13.20 9.64 -2.37
CA VAL A 296 -13.95 10.31 -3.44
C VAL A 296 -14.26 11.77 -3.09
N ALA A 297 -14.66 12.03 -1.85
CA ALA A 297 -15.02 13.37 -1.40
C ALA A 297 -13.84 14.35 -1.50
N ILE A 298 -12.63 13.92 -1.10
CA ILE A 298 -11.45 14.78 -1.11
C ILE A 298 -10.77 14.89 -2.48
N ALA A 299 -10.94 13.92 -3.39
CA ALA A 299 -10.19 13.94 -4.63
C ALA A 299 -10.55 15.13 -5.53
N LYS A 300 -9.51 15.74 -6.10
CA LYS A 300 -9.58 16.83 -7.08
C LYS A 300 -10.26 16.34 -8.38
N PRO A 301 -10.78 17.26 -9.22
CA PRO A 301 -11.40 16.92 -10.52
C PRO A 301 -10.51 16.09 -11.46
N ASN A 302 -9.20 16.28 -11.40
CA ASN A 302 -8.19 15.49 -12.12
C ASN A 302 -7.95 14.08 -11.53
N ARG A 303 -8.76 13.67 -10.54
CA ARG A 303 -8.73 12.38 -9.84
C ARG A 303 -7.49 12.13 -8.99
N ARG A 304 -6.83 13.20 -8.59
CA ARG A 304 -5.64 13.15 -7.72
C ARG A 304 -6.03 13.59 -6.32
N GLN A 305 -5.36 13.02 -5.32
CA GLN A 305 -5.52 13.47 -3.94
C GLN A 305 -4.96 14.89 -3.75
N PRO A 306 -5.49 15.68 -2.80
CA PRO A 306 -4.83 16.89 -2.34
C PRO A 306 -3.52 16.54 -1.61
N MET A 307 -2.59 17.49 -1.53
CA MET A 307 -1.26 17.26 -0.94
C MET A 307 -1.18 17.67 0.54
N LEU A 308 -2.31 17.65 1.25
CA LEU A 308 -2.38 18.02 2.66
C LEU A 308 -1.45 17.17 3.53
N SER A 309 -0.85 17.81 4.53
CA SER A 309 0.05 17.16 5.47
C SER A 309 1.13 16.33 4.75
N ASP A 310 1.53 15.16 5.29
CA ASP A 310 2.47 14.29 4.57
C ASP A 310 1.81 13.54 3.41
N SER A 311 1.50 14.25 2.32
CA SER A 311 0.92 13.67 1.11
C SER A 311 1.59 14.17 -0.17
N ASP A 312 1.57 13.32 -1.19
CA ASP A 312 2.08 13.62 -2.52
C ASP A 312 0.92 13.69 -3.54
N ASP A 313 1.16 14.30 -4.70
CA ASP A 313 0.17 14.38 -5.78
C ASP A 313 0.04 13.01 -6.48
N VAL A 314 -0.99 12.25 -6.11
CA VAL A 314 -1.18 10.85 -6.55
C VAL A 314 -2.56 10.65 -7.18
N ASP A 315 -2.61 10.00 -8.36
CA ASP A 315 -3.86 9.55 -8.99
C ASP A 315 -4.40 8.33 -8.24
N VAL A 316 -5.59 8.47 -7.65
CA VAL A 316 -6.21 7.50 -6.73
C VAL A 316 -7.20 6.55 -7.41
N ARG A 317 -7.37 6.64 -8.73
CA ARG A 317 -8.40 5.87 -9.45
C ARG A 317 -8.20 4.35 -9.35
N ASP A 318 -6.99 3.87 -9.08
CA ASP A 318 -6.73 2.44 -8.86
C ASP A 318 -7.42 1.94 -7.59
N LYS A 319 -7.42 2.74 -6.51
CA LYS A 319 -8.15 2.42 -5.27
C LYS A 319 -9.66 2.38 -5.51
N TRP A 320 -10.19 3.30 -6.32
CA TRP A 320 -11.59 3.29 -6.71
C TRP A 320 -11.94 2.13 -7.62
N CYS A 321 -11.05 1.75 -8.54
CA CYS A 321 -11.25 0.57 -9.40
C CYS A 321 -11.36 -0.70 -8.54
N GLN A 322 -10.45 -0.85 -7.57
CA GLN A 322 -10.45 -1.92 -6.58
C GLN A 322 -11.73 -1.94 -5.73
N GLY A 323 -12.15 -0.78 -5.23
CA GLY A 323 -13.41 -0.64 -4.49
C GLY A 323 -14.66 -0.96 -5.33
N ALA A 324 -14.69 -0.53 -6.59
CA ALA A 324 -15.77 -0.82 -7.53
C ALA A 324 -15.90 -2.34 -7.77
N LEU A 325 -14.78 -3.02 -7.99
CA LEU A 325 -14.72 -4.46 -8.23
C LEU A 325 -15.07 -5.29 -7.01
N LEU A 326 -14.53 -4.95 -5.84
CA LEU A 326 -14.76 -5.71 -4.61
C LEU A 326 -16.18 -5.49 -4.06
N LEU A 327 -16.69 -4.26 -4.12
CA LEU A 327 -17.94 -3.87 -3.45
C LEU A 327 -19.11 -3.66 -4.42
N GLY A 328 -18.90 -3.82 -5.73
CA GLY A 328 -19.93 -3.58 -6.75
C GLY A 328 -20.38 -2.12 -6.84
N ARG A 329 -19.51 -1.17 -6.45
CA ARG A 329 -19.83 0.27 -6.37
C ARG A 329 -19.76 0.95 -7.75
N GLN A 330 -20.93 1.35 -8.24
CA GLN A 330 -21.12 1.96 -9.58
C GLN A 330 -20.53 3.37 -9.72
N ASP A 331 -20.57 4.14 -8.65
CA ASP A 331 -20.02 5.49 -8.59
C ASP A 331 -18.49 5.49 -8.63
N LEU A 332 -17.86 4.56 -7.92
CA LEU A 332 -16.42 4.35 -8.00
C LEU A 332 -15.97 3.96 -9.42
N LYS A 333 -16.72 3.07 -10.08
CA LYS A 333 -16.52 2.74 -11.50
C LYS A 333 -16.59 3.98 -12.39
N THR A 334 -17.57 4.85 -12.16
CA THR A 334 -17.82 6.07 -12.96
C THR A 334 -16.68 7.07 -12.84
N LEU A 335 -16.09 7.18 -11.65
CA LEU A 335 -14.99 8.12 -11.37
C LEU A 335 -13.60 7.54 -11.70
N SER A 336 -13.50 6.23 -11.89
CA SER A 336 -12.26 5.50 -12.18
C SER A 336 -11.97 5.40 -13.69
N TYR A 337 -11.17 4.42 -14.10
CA TYR A 337 -10.76 4.19 -15.48
C TYR A 337 -11.87 3.51 -16.29
N PRO A 338 -11.93 3.70 -17.63
CA PRO A 338 -12.93 3.05 -18.48
C PRO A 338 -12.88 1.51 -18.43
N TYR A 339 -11.69 0.95 -18.25
CA TYR A 339 -11.38 -0.47 -18.06
C TYR A 339 -10.53 -0.64 -16.79
N PRO A 340 -10.42 -1.85 -16.21
CA PRO A 340 -9.67 -2.01 -14.97
C PRO A 340 -8.22 -1.53 -15.12
N ASP A 341 -7.72 -0.86 -14.08
CA ASP A 341 -6.33 -0.42 -14.04
C ASP A 341 -5.36 -1.61 -14.01
N TYR A 342 -4.07 -1.33 -14.24
CA TYR A 342 -3.04 -2.36 -14.29
C TYR A 342 -3.06 -3.29 -13.07
N GLU A 343 -3.09 -2.76 -11.84
CA GLU A 343 -3.07 -3.59 -10.63
C GLU A 343 -4.38 -4.37 -10.46
N SER A 344 -5.52 -3.74 -10.76
CA SER A 344 -6.83 -4.43 -10.69
C SER A 344 -6.95 -5.61 -11.66
N LEU A 345 -6.31 -5.54 -12.84
CA LEU A 345 -6.23 -6.71 -13.74
C LEU A 345 -5.53 -7.90 -13.06
N TRP A 346 -4.44 -7.65 -12.31
CA TRP A 346 -3.75 -8.70 -11.57
C TRP A 346 -4.60 -9.27 -10.43
N TYR A 347 -5.27 -8.42 -9.64
CA TYR A 347 -6.10 -8.88 -8.51
C TYR A 347 -7.32 -9.70 -8.94
N PHE A 348 -8.01 -9.28 -10.01
CA PHE A 348 -9.34 -9.80 -10.33
C PHE A 348 -9.42 -10.64 -11.62
N GLY A 349 -8.39 -10.59 -12.48
CA GLY A 349 -8.29 -11.44 -13.67
C GLY A 349 -9.46 -11.27 -14.66
N ALA A 350 -9.76 -12.32 -15.42
CA ALA A 350 -10.75 -12.27 -16.48
C ALA A 350 -12.17 -12.00 -15.95
N LYS A 351 -12.50 -12.60 -14.79
CA LYS A 351 -13.81 -12.40 -14.16
C LYS A 351 -14.01 -10.94 -13.76
N GLY A 352 -13.06 -10.34 -13.06
CA GLY A 352 -13.17 -8.94 -12.65
C GLY A 352 -13.31 -7.98 -13.83
N ALA A 353 -12.55 -8.21 -14.90
CA ALA A 353 -12.68 -7.38 -16.10
C ALA A 353 -14.08 -7.46 -16.73
N ALA A 354 -14.70 -8.64 -16.73
CA ALA A 354 -16.08 -8.81 -17.16
C ALA A 354 -17.06 -8.11 -16.19
N ASP A 355 -16.91 -8.33 -14.87
CA ASP A 355 -17.76 -7.69 -13.86
C ASP A 355 -17.68 -6.15 -13.95
N TYR A 356 -16.49 -5.59 -14.15
CA TYR A 356 -16.26 -4.15 -14.29
C TYR A 356 -16.92 -3.54 -15.53
N ALA A 357 -17.15 -4.33 -16.57
CA ALA A 357 -17.84 -3.88 -17.79
C ALA A 357 -19.36 -3.80 -17.60
N GLU A 358 -19.91 -4.64 -16.72
CA GLU A 358 -21.34 -4.66 -16.37
C GLU A 358 -21.72 -3.58 -15.34
N LEU A 359 -20.73 -2.97 -14.68
CA LEU A 359 -20.95 -1.83 -13.80
C LEU A 359 -21.39 -0.59 -14.60
N THR A 360 -22.68 -0.24 -14.52
CA THR A 360 -23.30 0.92 -15.17
C THR A 360 -23.25 2.16 -14.27
N GLY A 361 -22.67 3.24 -14.79
CA GLY A 361 -22.24 4.37 -13.98
C GLY A 361 -23.33 5.32 -13.48
N GLU A 362 -23.19 5.73 -12.22
CA GLU A 362 -23.90 6.84 -11.58
C GLU A 362 -22.87 7.74 -10.89
N LEU A 363 -22.85 9.04 -11.19
CA LEU A 363 -22.02 9.97 -10.41
C LEU A 363 -22.60 10.13 -8.99
N PRO A 364 -21.77 10.51 -7.99
CA PRO A 364 -22.29 10.84 -6.68
C PRO A 364 -23.40 11.90 -6.77
N ALA A 365 -24.49 11.69 -6.03
CA ALA A 365 -25.68 12.55 -6.08
C ALA A 365 -25.48 13.93 -5.42
N TYR A 366 -24.30 14.17 -4.84
CA TYR A 366 -23.92 15.42 -4.19
C TYR A 366 -22.79 16.10 -4.96
N THR A 367 -22.59 17.39 -4.72
CA THR A 367 -21.42 18.13 -5.20
C THR A 367 -20.53 18.50 -4.00
N SER A 368 -20.83 19.62 -3.34
CA SER A 368 -20.12 20.04 -2.15
C SER A 368 -20.48 19.16 -0.95
N THR A 369 -19.50 18.87 -0.10
CA THR A 369 -19.67 18.07 1.11
C THR A 369 -18.69 18.50 2.20
N TRP A 370 -18.93 18.04 3.42
CA TRP A 370 -18.08 18.30 4.57
C TRP A 370 -17.85 16.99 5.34
N LEU A 371 -16.59 16.57 5.41
CA LEU A 371 -16.14 15.51 6.31
C LEU A 371 -16.00 16.13 7.70
N HIS A 372 -17.08 16.08 8.49
CA HIS A 372 -17.20 16.87 9.71
C HIS A 372 -16.17 16.50 10.79
N PRO A 373 -16.03 15.23 11.22
CA PRO A 373 -14.94 14.80 12.10
C PRO A 373 -13.54 15.20 11.63
N SER A 374 -13.22 15.01 10.35
CA SER A 374 -11.91 15.37 9.79
C SER A 374 -11.72 16.87 9.63
N GLY A 375 -12.81 17.63 9.49
CA GLY A 375 -12.82 19.06 9.22
C GLY A 375 -12.52 19.43 7.77
N LEU A 376 -12.55 18.48 6.82
CA LEU A 376 -12.28 18.77 5.41
C LEU A 376 -13.57 19.17 4.68
N MET A 377 -13.57 20.39 4.13
CA MET A 377 -14.71 20.98 3.44
C MET A 377 -14.41 21.06 1.95
N MET A 378 -15.21 20.40 1.12
CA MET A 378 -15.03 20.41 -0.34
C MET A 378 -16.22 21.11 -0.99
N MET A 379 -15.92 22.16 -1.75
CA MET A 379 -16.87 22.85 -2.61
C MET A 379 -16.56 22.49 -4.06
N ARG A 380 -17.54 22.03 -4.83
CA ARG A 380 -17.33 21.70 -6.25
C ARG A 380 -18.53 22.01 -7.13
N SER A 381 -18.30 22.37 -8.40
CA SER A 381 -19.37 22.59 -9.38
C SER A 381 -19.93 21.29 -9.98
N GLY A 382 -19.15 20.20 -9.90
CA GLY A 382 -19.50 18.90 -10.45
C GLY A 382 -18.37 17.88 -10.29
N TRP A 383 -18.39 16.84 -11.13
CA TRP A 383 -17.45 15.71 -11.08
C TRP A 383 -16.65 15.51 -12.36
N GLY A 384 -16.80 16.36 -13.37
CA GLY A 384 -16.02 16.33 -14.60
C GLY A 384 -14.60 16.88 -14.39
N GLU A 385 -13.67 16.55 -15.29
CA GLU A 385 -12.26 16.94 -15.18
C GLU A 385 -12.01 18.47 -15.26
N HIS A 386 -13.00 19.23 -15.74
CA HIS A 386 -12.93 20.69 -15.86
C HIS A 386 -13.82 21.43 -14.85
N ASP A 387 -14.48 20.69 -13.94
CA ASP A 387 -15.26 21.31 -12.88
C ASP A 387 -14.35 22.05 -11.90
N ASP A 388 -14.91 23.07 -11.27
CA ASP A 388 -14.22 23.85 -10.26
C ASP A 388 -14.35 23.15 -8.90
N TYR A 389 -13.26 23.15 -8.13
CA TYR A 389 -13.11 22.49 -6.85
C TYR A 389 -12.28 23.36 -5.91
N MET A 390 -12.75 23.49 -4.68
CA MET A 390 -12.00 24.11 -3.59
C MET A 390 -12.08 23.21 -2.38
N LEU A 391 -10.94 22.93 -1.78
CA LEU A 391 -10.84 22.30 -0.46
C LEU A 391 -10.49 23.38 0.55
N MET A 392 -11.11 23.30 1.72
CA MET A 392 -10.69 24.05 2.90
C MET A 392 -10.49 23.07 4.06
N ASP A 393 -9.31 23.15 4.67
CA ASP A 393 -8.99 22.37 5.87
C ASP A 393 -9.39 23.13 7.14
N GLY A 394 -10.39 22.63 7.86
CA GLY A 394 -10.76 23.09 9.20
C GLY A 394 -10.60 21.98 10.24
N GLY A 395 -9.73 21.00 9.96
CA GLY A 395 -9.52 19.79 10.72
C GLY A 395 -8.71 19.97 11.99
N HIS A 396 -8.64 18.88 12.76
CA HIS A 396 -7.68 18.78 13.84
C HIS A 396 -6.31 18.40 13.27
N LEU A 397 -5.23 18.74 13.97
CA LEU A 397 -3.89 18.24 13.65
C LEU A 397 -3.89 16.70 13.67
N ALA A 398 -3.10 16.09 12.77
CA ALA A 398 -2.95 14.64 12.66
C ALA A 398 -2.71 13.95 14.02
N LEU A 399 -3.21 12.72 14.16
CA LEU A 399 -2.94 11.85 15.32
C LEU A 399 -1.48 11.37 15.41
N SER A 400 -0.65 11.64 14.40
CA SER A 400 0.75 11.24 14.30
C SER A 400 1.63 12.39 13.77
N GLY A 401 2.95 12.17 13.66
CA GLY A 401 3.93 13.15 13.15
C GLY A 401 3.73 13.59 11.69
N HIS A 402 2.71 13.07 11.00
CA HIS A 402 2.42 13.39 9.61
C HIS A 402 1.72 14.74 9.39
N GLY A 403 1.08 15.29 10.42
CA GLY A 403 0.35 16.57 10.33
C GLY A 403 1.26 17.77 10.08
N HIS A 404 0.77 18.73 9.29
CA HIS A 404 1.41 20.04 9.11
C HIS A 404 0.66 21.11 9.90
N ASP A 405 1.22 22.31 9.99
CA ASP A 405 0.54 23.48 10.54
C ASP A 405 -0.34 24.13 9.47
N ASP A 406 -1.28 23.35 8.92
CA ASP A 406 -2.06 23.65 7.72
C ASP A 406 -3.53 24.01 8.03
N LEU A 407 -3.88 24.28 9.29
CA LEU A 407 -5.22 24.69 9.67
C LEU A 407 -5.68 25.93 8.88
N LEU A 408 -6.89 25.90 8.31
CA LEU A 408 -7.48 26.87 7.38
C LEU A 408 -6.83 26.92 5.98
N HIS A 409 -5.98 25.96 5.62
CA HIS A 409 -5.43 25.82 4.28
C HIS A 409 -6.55 25.75 3.23
N VAL A 410 -6.30 26.36 2.08
CA VAL A 410 -7.16 26.28 0.89
C VAL A 410 -6.41 25.71 -0.31
N GLU A 411 -6.96 24.67 -0.92
CA GLU A 411 -6.60 24.27 -2.29
C GLU A 411 -7.67 24.73 -3.29
N LEU A 412 -7.24 25.10 -4.49
CA LEU A 412 -8.13 25.52 -5.58
C LEU A 412 -7.71 24.85 -6.89
N HIS A 413 -8.60 24.02 -7.42
CA HIS A 413 -8.52 23.47 -8.77
C HIS A 413 -9.67 24.05 -9.59
N ALA A 414 -9.37 24.71 -10.70
CA ALA A 414 -10.41 25.30 -11.54
C ALA A 414 -10.10 25.06 -13.02
N ARG A 415 -11.13 24.75 -13.80
CA ARG A 415 -11.02 24.61 -15.27
C ARG A 415 -9.92 23.64 -15.71
N GLY A 416 -9.72 22.55 -14.98
CA GLY A 416 -8.72 21.51 -15.28
C GLY A 416 -7.28 21.85 -14.87
N LYS A 417 -7.07 22.85 -14.00
CA LYS A 417 -5.74 23.26 -13.51
C LYS A 417 -5.74 23.55 -12.02
N ASP A 418 -4.64 23.21 -11.37
CA ASP A 418 -4.34 23.59 -10.00
C ASP A 418 -3.87 25.07 -9.96
N PHE A 419 -4.49 25.88 -9.10
CA PHE A 419 -4.19 27.30 -8.90
C PHE A 419 -3.58 27.57 -7.52
N LEU A 420 -4.15 26.96 -6.48
CA LEU A 420 -3.62 26.95 -5.11
C LEU A 420 -3.47 25.48 -4.72
N VAL A 421 -2.28 25.11 -4.28
CA VAL A 421 -1.94 23.75 -3.84
C VAL A 421 -1.18 23.82 -2.54
N ASP A 422 -1.18 22.72 -1.81
CA ASP A 422 -0.20 22.49 -0.77
C ASP A 422 1.20 22.25 -1.37
N THR A 423 2.25 22.55 -0.61
CA THR A 423 3.62 22.22 -0.98
C THR A 423 3.91 20.73 -0.85
N GLY A 424 3.07 19.99 -0.11
CA GLY A 424 3.27 18.59 0.22
C GLY A 424 4.43 18.40 1.18
N ARG A 425 4.81 17.14 1.37
CA ARG A 425 5.80 16.76 2.41
C ARG A 425 7.25 17.08 2.06
N PHE A 426 7.59 17.12 0.78
CA PHE A 426 8.93 17.17 0.19
C PHE A 426 9.90 16.04 0.58
N THR A 427 10.17 15.82 1.87
CA THR A 427 11.07 14.77 2.39
C THR A 427 10.59 14.28 3.76
N TYR A 428 10.92 13.05 4.14
CA TYR A 428 10.81 12.58 5.54
C TYR A 428 12.11 12.78 6.34
N LYS A 429 13.20 13.18 5.68
CA LYS A 429 14.47 13.38 6.37
C LYS A 429 14.41 14.61 7.26
N GLU A 430 14.61 14.41 8.55
CA GLU A 430 14.76 15.51 9.50
C GLU A 430 15.91 16.44 9.09
N GLY A 431 15.58 17.72 8.90
CA GLY A 431 16.49 18.70 8.34
C GLY A 431 15.82 20.04 8.03
N ALA A 432 16.59 20.95 7.44
CA ALA A 432 16.13 22.30 7.15
C ALA A 432 14.93 22.31 6.19
N GLU A 433 14.90 21.39 5.23
CA GLU A 433 13.80 21.27 4.28
C GLU A 433 12.52 20.80 4.98
N ARG A 434 12.61 19.80 5.86
CA ARG A 434 11.46 19.33 6.65
C ARG A 434 10.89 20.43 7.56
N GLN A 435 11.77 21.14 8.25
CA GLN A 435 11.43 22.28 9.10
C GLN A 435 10.85 23.47 8.30
N TYR A 436 11.21 23.58 7.02
CA TYR A 436 10.70 24.62 6.14
C TYR A 436 9.27 24.34 5.68
N PHE A 437 8.95 23.11 5.28
CA PHE A 437 7.66 22.77 4.66
C PHE A 437 6.49 22.55 5.63
N LYS A 438 6.76 22.18 6.89
CA LYS A 438 5.74 21.91 7.92
C LYS A 438 4.95 23.12 8.46
N PRO A 439 5.53 24.32 8.63
CA PRO A 439 4.84 25.44 9.29
C PRO A 439 3.85 26.19 8.38
N SER A 440 2.85 26.86 8.98
CA SER A 440 1.75 27.55 8.27
C SER A 440 2.17 28.56 7.20
N LEU A 441 3.40 29.07 7.28
CA LEU A 441 3.99 30.00 6.31
C LEU A 441 4.19 29.39 4.91
N GLN A 442 4.15 28.06 4.75
CA GLN A 442 4.21 27.40 3.44
C GLN A 442 2.83 26.95 2.91
N HIS A 443 1.77 27.22 3.66
CA HIS A 443 0.41 26.82 3.33
C HIS A 443 -0.44 28.04 2.92
N ASN A 444 -1.54 27.79 2.20
CA ASN A 444 -2.50 28.82 1.81
C ASN A 444 -3.42 29.18 2.99
N THR A 445 -2.84 29.70 4.07
CA THR A 445 -3.53 29.97 5.33
C THR A 445 -3.08 31.31 5.95
N LEU A 446 -3.48 31.56 7.20
CA LEU A 446 -3.20 32.76 7.97
C LEU A 446 -1.98 32.56 8.88
N SER A 447 -1.22 33.64 9.04
CA SER A 447 -0.13 33.74 10.03
C SER A 447 -0.24 35.07 10.77
N VAL A 448 0.32 35.17 11.97
CA VAL A 448 0.36 36.40 12.78
C VAL A 448 1.81 36.84 12.93
N ASP A 449 2.10 38.10 12.61
CA ASP A 449 3.44 38.69 12.69
C ASP A 449 4.54 37.94 11.91
N GLY A 450 4.15 37.18 10.87
CA GLY A 450 5.06 36.35 10.09
C GLY A 450 5.57 35.12 10.85
N LEU A 451 4.86 34.69 11.89
CA LEU A 451 5.16 33.50 12.68
C LEU A 451 4.16 32.38 12.37
N PRO A 452 4.60 31.11 12.40
CA PRO A 452 3.70 29.97 12.25
C PRO A 452 2.72 29.85 13.42
N ALA A 453 1.61 29.14 13.22
CA ALA A 453 0.61 28.92 14.26
C ALA A 453 1.09 27.88 15.29
N THR A 454 1.97 26.98 14.89
CA THR A 454 2.64 26.01 15.76
C THR A 454 4.15 25.98 15.51
N GLU A 455 4.90 25.45 16.49
CA GLU A 455 6.34 25.20 16.35
C GLU A 455 6.58 23.74 15.98
N TYR A 456 7.31 23.51 14.89
CA TYR A 456 7.78 22.18 14.52
C TYR A 456 9.04 21.81 15.31
N ILE A 457 9.00 20.70 16.04
CA ILE A 457 10.13 20.17 16.82
C ILE A 457 10.76 19.00 16.07
N ASP A 458 10.00 17.92 15.89
CA ASP A 458 10.33 16.70 15.16
C ASP A 458 9.03 15.92 14.81
N THR A 459 9.15 14.87 13.99
CA THR A 459 8.04 13.92 13.69
C THR A 459 7.95 12.73 14.63
#